data_AF-A0A954Y5H9-F1
#
_entry.id   AF-A0A954Y5H9-F1
#
_cell.length_a   1.000
_cell.length_b   1.000
_cell.length_c   1.000
_cell.angle_alpha   90.00
_cell.angle_beta   90.00
_cell.angle_gamma   90.00
#
_symmetry.space_group_name_H-M   'P 1'
#
loop_
_entity.id
_entity.type
_entity.pdbx_description
1 polymer ?
#
loop_
_entity_poly.entity_id
_entity_poly.type
_entity_poly.pdbx_seq_one_letter_code
_entity_poly.pdbx_strand_id
1 'polypeptide(L)'
;ATVRYIGIDTPERGQPGYDIATQANADLVQGQTVYLQRDVSDTDRYDRLLRNVYLPDGTWVNGQLVAMGLAQPVRYAPDTAYAAQLEQAARDAALTRSGFWAGGAEAMPYAQVIREANLRIGPDTAFESTRVLPADTPLTVFGRNPDATWFQVRTPARDGGWMAAGVLTLNVAATTVPVVDDISTPPAATATTPAEGSLRIITVDKRAEYIVIRNDGSVPVNLRGWTVVSEKGNQTWKIPFDFELSPGATVTVHALEGANDNANLYSGFGSNIWNNSESDPAVLLNPAGQEVSRH
;
A
#
# COMPACT_ATOMS: atom_id res chain seq x y z
N ALA A 1 -26.72 16.90 24.75
CA ALA A 1 -25.44 16.17 24.72
C ALA A 1 -24.93 16.14 23.28
N THR A 2 -23.61 16.18 23.08
CA THR A 2 -22.98 16.07 21.74
C THR A 2 -22.55 14.62 21.52
N VAL A 3 -22.67 14.11 20.29
CA VAL A 3 -22.33 12.72 19.93
C VAL A 3 -21.17 12.71 18.92
N ARG A 4 -20.15 11.88 19.17
CA ARG A 4 -19.09 11.55 18.20
C ARG A 4 -19.32 10.13 17.70
N TYR A 5 -19.46 10.00 16.38
CA TYR A 5 -19.71 8.71 15.75
C TYR A 5 -18.47 7.84 15.89
N ILE A 6 -18.63 6.63 16.40
CA ILE A 6 -17.52 5.67 16.54
C ILE A 6 -17.07 5.20 15.16
N GLY A 7 -15.76 5.02 15.00
CA GLY A 7 -15.20 4.24 13.90
C GLY A 7 -15.03 4.97 12.57
N ILE A 8 -15.47 6.23 12.45
CA ILE A 8 -15.45 6.97 11.18
C ILE A 8 -14.78 8.33 11.32
N ASP A 9 -14.20 8.83 10.23
CA ASP A 9 -13.59 10.14 10.14
C ASP A 9 -14.09 10.86 8.89
N THR A 10 -14.72 12.01 9.09
CA THR A 10 -15.18 12.91 8.02
C THR A 10 -14.17 14.04 7.86
N PRO A 11 -14.16 14.77 6.72
CA PRO A 11 -13.32 15.94 6.57
C PRO A 11 -13.59 16.95 7.70
N GLU A 12 -12.55 17.62 8.17
CA GLU A 12 -12.64 18.67 9.19
C GLU A 12 -13.06 20.01 8.57
N ARG A 13 -13.55 20.94 9.40
CA ARG A 13 -13.92 22.29 8.94
C ARG A 13 -12.77 22.94 8.17
N GLY A 14 -13.05 23.37 6.94
CA GLY A 14 -12.07 24.00 6.05
C GLY A 14 -11.29 23.02 5.16
N GLN A 15 -11.51 21.71 5.31
CA GLN A 15 -11.03 20.70 4.36
C GLN A 15 -12.04 20.50 3.21
N PRO A 16 -11.57 20.07 2.03
CA PRO A 16 -12.45 19.64 0.94
C PRO A 16 -13.49 18.63 1.43
N GLY A 17 -14.76 18.81 1.03
CA GLY A 17 -15.83 17.86 1.31
C GLY A 17 -16.47 18.01 2.70
N TYR A 18 -15.99 18.91 3.56
CA TYR A 18 -16.58 19.17 4.88
C TYR A 18 -18.08 19.45 4.80
N ASP A 19 -18.49 20.36 3.92
CA ASP A 19 -19.90 20.76 3.79
C ASP A 19 -20.75 19.62 3.23
N ILE A 20 -20.21 18.81 2.30
CA ILE A 20 -20.89 17.63 1.74
C ILE A 20 -21.15 16.59 2.84
N ALA A 21 -20.13 16.24 3.63
CA ALA A 21 -20.28 15.26 4.71
C ALA A 21 -21.20 15.78 5.83
N THR A 22 -21.13 17.08 6.13
CA THR A 22 -22.01 17.73 7.11
C THR A 22 -23.47 17.67 6.66
N GLN A 23 -23.75 18.04 5.41
CA GLN A 23 -25.10 18.02 4.86
C GLN A 23 -25.65 16.59 4.79
N ALA A 24 -24.85 15.61 4.34
CA ALA A 24 -25.29 14.22 4.27
C ALA A 24 -25.65 13.64 5.66
N ASN A 25 -24.87 13.97 6.70
CA ASN A 25 -25.24 13.58 8.06
C ASN A 25 -26.53 14.27 8.53
N ALA A 26 -26.69 15.57 8.22
CA ALA A 26 -27.91 16.31 8.55
C ALA A 26 -29.15 15.70 7.85
N ASP A 27 -29.04 15.37 6.56
CA ASP A 27 -30.12 14.76 5.78
C ASP A 27 -30.58 13.41 6.38
N LEU A 28 -29.65 12.66 6.99
CA LEU A 28 -29.97 11.38 7.63
C LEU A 28 -30.65 11.55 9.00
N VAL A 29 -30.22 12.52 9.82
CA VAL A 29 -30.58 12.54 11.25
C VAL A 29 -31.37 13.77 11.71
N GLN A 30 -31.39 14.85 10.94
CA GLN A 30 -32.03 16.10 11.37
C GLN A 30 -33.55 15.94 11.45
N GLY A 31 -34.11 16.26 12.61
CA GLY A 31 -35.54 16.08 12.88
C GLY A 31 -35.97 14.63 13.12
N GLN A 32 -35.05 13.67 13.01
CA GLN A 32 -35.34 12.25 13.20
C GLN A 32 -35.11 11.82 14.65
N THR A 33 -35.85 10.79 15.07
CA THR A 33 -35.51 10.06 16.30
C THR A 33 -34.32 9.16 16.01
N VAL A 34 -33.27 9.23 16.83
CA VAL A 34 -32.08 8.39 16.70
C VAL A 34 -31.90 7.50 17.94
N TYR A 35 -31.41 6.30 17.71
CA TYR A 35 -31.00 5.36 18.75
C TYR A 35 -29.49 5.38 18.89
N LEU A 36 -29.02 5.54 20.13
CA LEU A 36 -27.61 5.69 20.45
C LEU A 36 -27.09 4.43 21.13
N GLN A 37 -26.33 3.63 20.41
CA GLN A 37 -25.68 2.43 20.94
C GLN A 37 -24.24 2.73 21.31
N ARG A 38 -23.91 2.56 22.59
CA ARG A 38 -22.52 2.60 23.08
C ARG A 38 -21.79 1.32 22.66
N ASP A 39 -20.50 1.43 22.36
CA ASP A 39 -19.59 0.28 22.33
C ASP A 39 -19.00 0.06 23.75
N VAL A 40 -17.70 0.23 23.93
CA VAL A 40 -17.02 0.03 25.23
C VAL A 40 -16.94 1.35 26.01
N SER A 41 -16.47 2.41 25.37
CA SER A 41 -16.30 3.73 26.00
C SER A 41 -17.62 4.51 25.98
N ASP A 42 -17.88 5.31 27.02
CA ASP A 42 -19.08 6.14 27.06
C ASP A 42 -18.87 7.52 26.44
N THR A 43 -17.85 8.25 26.91
CA THR A 43 -17.49 9.58 26.43
C THR A 43 -16.02 9.67 26.07
N ASP A 44 -15.68 10.62 25.21
CA ASP A 44 -14.29 11.02 24.98
C ASP A 44 -13.82 12.10 25.96
N ARG A 45 -12.56 12.52 25.83
CA ARG A 45 -11.94 13.59 26.66
C ARG A 45 -12.63 14.96 26.58
N TYR A 46 -13.54 15.15 25.63
CA TYR A 46 -14.31 16.37 25.42
C TYR A 46 -15.76 16.22 25.87
N ASP A 47 -16.08 15.16 26.62
CA ASP A 47 -17.41 14.85 27.14
C ASP A 47 -18.47 14.62 26.03
N ARG A 48 -18.03 14.21 24.83
CA ARG A 48 -18.95 13.80 23.75
C ARG A 48 -19.26 12.33 23.90
N LEU A 49 -20.54 11.96 23.77
CA LEU A 49 -20.96 10.56 23.77
C LEU A 49 -20.35 9.83 22.55
N LEU A 50 -19.71 8.69 22.79
CA LEU A 50 -19.20 7.81 21.74
C LEU A 50 -20.28 6.80 21.37
N ARG A 51 -20.84 6.90 20.16
CA ARG A 51 -21.99 6.08 19.74
C ARG A 51 -21.90 5.54 18.32
N ASN A 52 -22.49 4.36 18.14
CA ASN A 52 -23.10 3.91 16.89
C ASN A 52 -24.52 4.47 16.84
N VAL A 53 -24.84 5.19 15.77
CA VAL A 53 -26.13 5.88 15.63
C VAL A 53 -27.01 5.13 14.65
N TYR A 54 -28.26 4.88 15.07
CA TYR A 54 -29.25 4.14 14.28
C TYR A 54 -30.53 4.95 14.11
N LEU A 55 -31.16 4.83 12.94
CA LEU A 55 -32.53 5.29 12.69
C LEU A 55 -33.56 4.22 13.09
N PRO A 56 -34.86 4.58 13.21
CA PRO A 56 -35.90 3.63 13.62
C PRO A 56 -36.11 2.46 12.65
N ASP A 57 -35.73 2.63 11.39
CA ASP A 57 -35.79 1.59 10.36
C ASP A 57 -34.59 0.62 10.39
N GLY A 58 -33.65 0.82 11.31
CA GLY A 58 -32.44 0.01 11.45
C GLY A 58 -31.23 0.52 10.67
N THR A 59 -31.35 1.64 9.94
CA THR A 59 -30.22 2.25 9.23
C THR A 59 -29.13 2.66 10.22
N TRP A 60 -27.93 2.08 10.05
CA TRP A 60 -26.75 2.43 10.82
C TRP A 60 -26.02 3.61 10.18
N VAL A 61 -26.16 4.79 10.77
CA VAL A 61 -25.72 6.07 10.18
C VAL A 61 -24.19 6.12 10.02
N ASN A 62 -23.41 5.57 10.95
CA ASN A 62 -21.95 5.55 10.84
C ASN A 62 -21.51 4.79 9.58
N GLY A 63 -22.07 3.58 9.37
CA GLY A 63 -21.78 2.77 8.20
C GLY A 63 -22.31 3.40 6.91
N GLN A 64 -23.49 4.03 6.98
CA GLN A 64 -24.09 4.70 5.83
C GLN A 64 -23.21 5.84 5.29
N LEU A 65 -22.61 6.66 6.17
CA LEU A 65 -21.69 7.72 5.74
C LEU A 65 -20.44 7.18 5.03
N VAL A 66 -19.91 6.04 5.49
CA VAL A 66 -18.77 5.37 4.83
C VAL A 66 -19.19 4.74 3.50
N ALA A 67 -20.33 4.07 3.45
CA ALA A 67 -20.87 3.47 2.22
C ALA A 67 -21.19 4.54 1.15
N MET A 68 -21.60 5.74 1.57
CA MET A 68 -21.76 6.90 0.69
C MET A 68 -20.42 7.49 0.23
N GLY A 69 -19.28 7.03 0.76
CA GLY A 69 -17.96 7.55 0.44
C GLY A 69 -17.65 8.92 1.06
N LEU A 70 -18.37 9.30 2.12
CA LEU A 70 -18.27 10.62 2.77
C LEU A 70 -17.51 10.60 4.10
N ALA A 71 -17.09 9.41 4.54
CA ALA A 71 -16.23 9.21 5.70
C ALA A 71 -15.27 8.03 5.45
N GLN A 72 -14.11 8.05 6.10
CA GLN A 72 -13.15 6.93 6.12
C GLN A 72 -13.29 6.12 7.42
N PRO A 73 -13.07 4.80 7.38
CA PRO A 73 -13.00 3.96 8.57
C PRO A 73 -11.73 4.31 9.37
N VAL A 74 -11.88 4.40 10.69
CA VAL A 74 -10.79 4.63 11.63
C VAL A 74 -10.98 3.80 12.90
N ARG A 75 -9.90 3.17 13.37
CA ARG A 75 -9.89 2.35 14.58
C ARG A 75 -9.42 3.16 15.78
N TYR A 76 -10.29 3.29 16.77
CA TYR A 76 -9.99 3.85 18.08
C TYR A 76 -10.28 2.79 19.13
N ALA A 77 -9.24 2.09 19.61
CA ALA A 77 -9.41 1.11 20.68
C ALA A 77 -9.85 1.81 21.99
N PRO A 78 -10.76 1.21 22.78
CA PRO A 78 -11.32 -0.14 22.62
C PRO A 78 -12.53 -0.24 21.65
N ASP A 79 -13.06 0.87 21.16
CA ASP A 79 -14.32 0.96 20.38
C ASP A 79 -14.14 0.54 18.91
N THR A 80 -13.94 -0.75 18.69
CA THR A 80 -13.61 -1.32 17.36
C THR A 80 -14.57 -2.41 16.89
N ALA A 81 -15.70 -2.60 17.57
CA ALA A 81 -16.64 -3.68 17.28
C ALA A 81 -17.09 -3.75 15.81
N TYR A 82 -17.18 -2.61 15.14
CA TYR A 82 -17.63 -2.51 13.74
C TYR A 82 -16.52 -2.15 12.72
N ALA A 83 -15.25 -2.22 13.11
CA ALA A 83 -14.16 -1.76 12.25
C ALA A 83 -14.09 -2.52 10.91
N ALA A 84 -14.32 -3.84 10.91
CA ALA A 84 -14.29 -4.66 9.70
C ALA A 84 -15.43 -4.29 8.73
N GLN A 85 -16.63 -3.99 9.26
CA GLN A 85 -17.79 -3.58 8.47
C GLN A 85 -17.56 -2.20 7.83
N LEU A 86 -16.96 -1.25 8.55
CA LEU A 86 -16.64 0.07 8.00
C LEU A 86 -15.56 -0.03 6.91
N GLU A 87 -14.54 -0.86 7.12
CA GLU A 87 -13.52 -1.11 6.10
C GLU A 87 -14.10 -1.77 4.84
N GLN A 88 -15.06 -2.70 4.99
CA GLN A 88 -15.77 -3.26 3.86
C GLN A 88 -16.62 -2.20 3.13
N ALA A 89 -17.37 -1.38 3.86
CA ALA A 89 -18.17 -0.31 3.27
C ALA A 89 -17.29 0.69 2.48
N ALA A 90 -16.08 0.99 2.98
CA ALA A 90 -15.14 1.86 2.29
C ALA A 90 -14.59 1.22 1.00
N ARG A 91 -14.30 -0.09 1.02
CA ARG A 91 -13.94 -0.85 -0.18
C ARG A 91 -15.04 -0.81 -1.23
N ASP A 92 -16.27 -1.06 -0.80
CA ASP A 92 -17.43 -1.05 -1.69
C ASP A 92 -17.63 0.35 -2.30
N ALA A 93 -17.54 1.41 -1.48
CA ALA A 93 -17.61 2.80 -1.95
C ALA A 93 -16.48 3.17 -2.92
N ALA A 94 -15.27 2.63 -2.73
CA ALA A 94 -14.16 2.82 -3.65
C ALA A 94 -14.43 2.13 -5.00
N LEU A 95 -14.92 0.89 -4.98
CA LEU A 95 -15.30 0.12 -6.17
C LEU A 95 -16.41 0.81 -6.98
N THR A 96 -17.42 1.36 -6.30
CA THR A 96 -18.54 2.08 -6.94
C THR A 96 -18.26 3.54 -7.22
N ARG A 97 -17.06 4.04 -6.85
CA ARG A 97 -16.67 5.46 -6.91
C ARG A 97 -17.71 6.39 -6.27
N SER A 98 -18.21 6.03 -5.10
CA SER A 98 -19.23 6.80 -4.38
C SER A 98 -18.63 7.95 -3.56
N GLY A 99 -19.37 9.06 -3.44
CA GLY A 99 -18.95 10.22 -2.66
C GLY A 99 -17.60 10.75 -3.09
N PHE A 100 -16.67 10.90 -2.14
CA PHE A 100 -15.34 11.39 -2.44
C PHE A 100 -14.55 10.44 -3.36
N TRP A 101 -14.86 9.14 -3.41
CA TRP A 101 -14.19 8.19 -4.33
C TRP A 101 -14.48 8.47 -5.82
N ALA A 102 -15.52 9.26 -6.13
CA ALA A 102 -15.77 9.79 -7.46
C ALA A 102 -14.69 10.77 -7.94
N GLY A 103 -13.94 11.37 -7.00
CA GLY A 103 -13.01 12.45 -7.27
C GLY A 103 -13.71 13.81 -7.38
N GLY A 104 -13.01 14.79 -7.97
CA GLY A 104 -13.50 16.16 -8.11
C GLY A 104 -12.84 17.13 -7.13
N ALA A 105 -13.08 18.43 -7.32
CA ALA A 105 -12.39 19.50 -6.59
C ALA A 105 -12.69 19.52 -5.08
N GLU A 106 -13.86 19.02 -4.68
CA GLU A 106 -14.30 18.97 -3.28
C GLU A 106 -14.07 17.60 -2.64
N ALA A 107 -13.49 16.64 -3.35
CA ALA A 107 -13.24 15.31 -2.80
C ALA A 107 -12.01 15.32 -1.87
N MET A 108 -12.16 14.66 -0.73
CA MET A 108 -10.99 14.29 0.07
C MET A 108 -10.07 13.35 -0.71
N PRO A 109 -8.74 13.56 -0.68
CA PRO A 109 -7.81 12.63 -1.31
C PRO A 109 -7.79 11.27 -0.61
N TYR A 110 -8.22 10.23 -1.31
CA TYR A 110 -8.25 8.85 -0.88
C TYR A 110 -7.48 7.96 -1.86
N ALA A 111 -7.03 6.80 -1.37
CA ALA A 111 -6.42 5.78 -2.18
C ALA A 111 -6.92 4.39 -1.80
N GLN A 112 -6.84 3.47 -2.76
CA GLN A 112 -7.00 2.04 -2.51
C GLN A 112 -5.72 1.31 -2.92
N VAL A 113 -5.26 0.41 -2.06
CA VAL A 113 -4.09 -0.44 -2.33
C VAL A 113 -4.45 -1.45 -3.42
N ILE A 114 -3.73 -1.47 -4.53
CA ILE A 114 -4.05 -2.33 -5.70
C ILE A 114 -3.61 -3.78 -5.44
N ARG A 115 -2.49 -3.95 -4.74
CA ARG A 115 -1.91 -5.26 -4.38
C ARG A 115 -1.11 -5.12 -3.09
N GLU A 116 -0.82 -6.24 -2.46
CA GLU A 116 0.00 -6.26 -1.25
C GLU A 116 1.30 -5.44 -1.42
N ALA A 117 1.52 -4.48 -0.53
CA ALA A 117 2.62 -3.52 -0.64
C ALA A 117 3.08 -2.94 0.71
N ASN A 118 4.33 -2.49 0.75
CA ASN A 118 4.95 -1.92 1.94
C ASN A 118 4.46 -0.49 2.22
N LEU A 119 4.11 -0.24 3.48
CA LEU A 119 3.99 1.10 4.07
C LEU A 119 5.35 1.46 4.68
N ARG A 120 5.97 2.55 4.21
CA ARG A 120 7.33 2.93 4.62
C ARG A 120 7.35 4.19 5.47
N ILE A 121 8.44 4.39 6.22
CA ILE A 121 8.63 5.63 6.99
C ILE A 121 9.02 6.84 6.12
N GLY A 122 9.37 6.63 4.84
CA GLY A 122 9.73 7.69 3.90
C GLY A 122 9.46 7.32 2.42
N PRO A 123 9.47 8.32 1.51
CA PRO A 123 9.12 8.18 0.10
C PRO A 123 10.27 7.66 -0.77
N ASP A 124 10.80 6.51 -0.39
CA ASP A 124 11.79 5.75 -1.16
C ASP A 124 11.81 4.31 -0.62
N THR A 125 12.23 3.36 -1.44
CA THR A 125 12.38 1.95 -1.04
C THR A 125 13.52 1.71 -0.06
N ALA A 126 14.48 2.63 0.05
CA ALA A 126 15.56 2.60 1.03
C ALA A 126 15.08 2.89 2.47
N PHE A 127 13.89 3.47 2.65
CA PHE A 127 13.30 3.62 3.98
C PHE A 127 12.72 2.30 4.49
N GLU A 128 12.81 2.10 5.80
CA GLU A 128 12.23 0.95 6.48
C GLU A 128 10.71 0.83 6.21
N SER A 129 10.28 -0.41 5.96
CA SER A 129 8.87 -0.79 5.92
C SER A 129 8.37 -0.96 7.35
N THR A 130 7.33 -0.22 7.74
CA THR A 130 6.68 -0.39 9.04
C THR A 130 5.74 -1.59 9.04
N ARG A 131 5.12 -1.86 7.89
CA ARG A 131 4.23 -3.00 7.68
C ARG A 131 3.93 -3.23 6.21
N VAL A 132 3.42 -4.43 5.94
CA VAL A 132 2.78 -4.77 4.67
C VAL A 132 1.27 -4.49 4.79
N LEU A 133 0.69 -3.87 3.77
CA LEU A 133 -0.75 -3.64 3.65
C LEU A 133 -1.34 -4.55 2.57
N PRO A 134 -2.48 -5.23 2.83
CA PRO A 134 -3.13 -6.06 1.85
C PRO A 134 -3.79 -5.21 0.74
N ALA A 135 -4.08 -5.88 -0.39
CA ALA A 135 -4.92 -5.31 -1.43
C ALA A 135 -6.27 -4.82 -0.87
N ASP A 136 -6.86 -3.85 -1.54
CA ASP A 136 -8.12 -3.21 -1.19
C ASP A 136 -8.14 -2.49 0.16
N THR A 137 -6.98 -2.25 0.79
CA THR A 137 -6.93 -1.40 1.97
C THR A 137 -7.32 0.04 1.59
N PRO A 138 -8.38 0.63 2.19
CA PRO A 138 -8.72 2.03 1.96
C PRO A 138 -7.77 2.92 2.76
N LEU A 139 -7.31 4.00 2.14
CA LEU A 139 -6.33 4.92 2.70
C LEU A 139 -6.81 6.36 2.57
N THR A 140 -6.51 7.17 3.58
CA THR A 140 -6.54 8.63 3.44
C THR A 140 -5.19 9.11 2.93
N VAL A 141 -5.18 9.98 1.93
CA VAL A 141 -3.97 10.59 1.35
C VAL A 141 -3.88 12.04 1.81
N PHE A 142 -2.70 12.49 2.21
CA PHE A 142 -2.53 13.86 2.73
C PHE A 142 -1.25 14.56 2.27
N GLY A 143 -0.38 13.85 1.55
CA GLY A 143 0.84 14.42 1.01
C GLY A 143 1.41 13.58 -0.13
N ARG A 144 2.36 14.16 -0.86
CA ARG A 144 3.17 13.47 -1.86
C ARG A 144 4.58 14.02 -1.86
N ASN A 145 5.51 13.27 -2.41
CA ASN A 145 6.84 13.79 -2.73
C ASN A 145 6.77 14.67 -4.00
N PRO A 146 7.80 15.51 -4.28
CA PRO A 146 7.75 16.50 -5.35
C PRO A 146 7.46 15.96 -6.76
N ASP A 147 7.91 14.75 -7.07
CA ASP A 147 7.71 14.08 -8.36
C ASP A 147 6.43 13.19 -8.41
N ALA A 148 5.68 13.11 -7.30
CA ALA A 148 4.48 12.29 -7.15
C ALA A 148 4.69 10.77 -7.34
N THR A 149 5.91 10.27 -7.11
CA THR A 149 6.20 8.83 -7.14
C THR A 149 5.82 8.13 -5.83
N TRP A 150 5.58 8.88 -4.75
CA TRP A 150 5.15 8.39 -3.45
C TRP A 150 4.10 9.29 -2.81
N PHE A 151 3.15 8.67 -2.10
CA PHE A 151 2.08 9.35 -1.39
C PHE A 151 2.16 9.07 0.10
N GLN A 152 1.98 10.12 0.90
CA GLN A 152 1.82 10.02 2.34
C GLN A 152 0.37 9.64 2.65
N VAL A 153 0.22 8.50 3.31
CA VAL A 153 -1.06 7.84 3.53
C VAL A 153 -1.28 7.52 5.01
N ARG A 154 -2.54 7.41 5.40
CA ARG A 154 -2.96 6.94 6.73
C ARG A 154 -3.94 5.78 6.56
N THR A 155 -3.68 4.71 7.30
CA THR A 155 -4.51 3.50 7.31
C THR A 155 -5.71 3.65 8.25
N PRO A 156 -6.71 2.75 8.18
CA PRO A 156 -7.79 2.71 9.17
C PRO A 156 -7.29 2.46 10.59
N ALA A 157 -6.17 1.75 10.74
CA ALA A 157 -5.49 1.55 12.02
C ALA A 157 -4.80 2.82 12.56
N ARG A 158 -4.85 3.93 11.81
CA ARG A 158 -4.22 5.24 12.09
C ARG A 158 -2.70 5.27 11.94
N ASP A 159 -2.09 4.16 11.54
CA ASP A 159 -0.69 4.14 11.14
C ASP A 159 -0.52 5.00 9.90
N GLY A 160 0.47 5.89 9.92
CA GLY A 160 0.84 6.74 8.80
C GLY A 160 2.16 6.29 8.17
N GLY A 161 2.35 6.61 6.90
CA GLY A 161 3.59 6.33 6.19
C GLY A 161 3.51 6.71 4.73
N TRP A 162 4.44 6.20 3.94
CA TRP A 162 4.60 6.47 2.53
C TRP A 162 4.38 5.20 1.71
N MET A 163 3.64 5.32 0.61
CA MET A 163 3.44 4.24 -0.34
C MET A 163 3.71 4.70 -1.76
N ALA A 164 4.31 3.82 -2.56
CA ALA A 164 4.61 4.12 -3.95
C ALA A 164 3.33 4.32 -4.77
N ALA A 165 3.36 5.26 -5.71
CA ALA A 165 2.23 5.56 -6.59
C ALA A 165 1.75 4.32 -7.38
N GLY A 166 2.68 3.47 -7.83
CA GLY A 166 2.39 2.29 -8.65
C GLY A 166 1.62 1.16 -7.93
N VAL A 167 1.36 1.30 -6.62
CA VAL A 167 0.54 0.34 -5.85
C VAL A 167 -0.76 0.97 -5.34
N LEU A 168 -1.10 2.18 -5.77
CA LEU A 168 -2.27 2.93 -5.34
C LEU A 168 -3.17 3.31 -6.50
N THR A 169 -4.48 3.17 -6.31
CA THR A 169 -5.49 3.86 -7.11
C THR A 169 -5.96 5.09 -6.35
N LEU A 170 -5.68 6.29 -6.88
CA LEU A 170 -6.16 7.55 -6.31
C LEU A 170 -7.55 7.91 -6.84
N ASN A 171 -8.34 8.57 -5.99
CA ASN A 171 -9.60 9.18 -6.41
C ASN A 171 -9.43 10.59 -7.00
N VAL A 172 -8.32 11.28 -6.69
CA VAL A 172 -8.00 12.63 -7.15
C VAL A 172 -6.74 12.63 -8.01
N ALA A 173 -6.55 13.69 -8.79
CA ALA A 173 -5.30 13.88 -9.54
C ALA A 173 -4.12 14.07 -8.56
N ALA A 174 -2.99 13.41 -8.81
CA ALA A 174 -1.80 13.53 -7.97
C ALA A 174 -1.36 14.99 -7.75
N THR A 175 -1.59 15.86 -8.72
CA THR A 175 -1.26 17.29 -8.66
C THR A 175 -2.07 18.08 -7.62
N THR A 176 -3.23 17.58 -7.19
CA THR A 176 -4.04 18.21 -6.14
C THR A 176 -3.62 17.78 -4.74
N VAL A 177 -2.75 16.78 -4.62
CA VAL A 177 -2.19 16.35 -3.33
C VAL A 177 -1.03 17.28 -2.94
N PRO A 178 -1.01 17.84 -1.71
CA PRO A 178 0.05 18.73 -1.24
C PRO A 178 1.44 18.09 -1.31
N VAL A 179 2.44 18.87 -1.71
CA VAL A 179 3.84 18.45 -1.69
C VAL A 179 4.38 18.55 -0.26
N VAL A 180 5.10 17.52 0.18
CA VAL A 180 5.88 17.51 1.42
C VAL A 180 7.36 17.63 1.04
N ASP A 181 7.94 18.80 1.30
CA ASP A 181 9.33 19.12 0.89
C ASP A 181 10.38 18.72 1.95
N ASP A 182 10.00 18.64 3.23
CA ASP A 182 10.90 18.28 4.33
C ASP A 182 10.95 16.76 4.54
N ILE A 183 11.41 16.06 3.50
CA ILE A 183 11.65 14.63 3.56
C ILE A 183 13.09 14.43 4.02
N SER A 184 13.29 13.87 5.22
CA SER A 184 14.61 13.49 5.68
C SER A 184 15.25 12.51 4.70
N THR A 185 16.57 12.59 4.50
CA THR A 185 17.25 11.57 3.70
C THR A 185 17.07 10.22 4.37
N PRO A 186 16.83 9.13 3.61
CA PRO A 186 16.85 7.80 4.18
C PRO A 186 18.14 7.62 4.99
N PRO A 187 18.09 6.95 6.16
CA PRO A 187 19.31 6.53 6.81
C PRO A 187 20.18 5.83 5.76
N ALA A 188 21.47 6.17 5.71
CA ALA A 188 22.38 5.54 4.76
C ALA A 188 22.11 4.04 4.79
N ALA A 189 21.70 3.48 3.64
CA ALA A 189 21.32 2.09 3.55
C ALA A 189 22.46 1.30 4.18
N THR A 190 22.23 0.71 5.35
CA THR A 190 23.15 -0.27 5.89
C THR A 190 23.06 -1.40 4.90
N ALA A 191 23.97 -1.41 3.94
CA ALA A 191 24.19 -2.55 3.08
C ALA A 191 24.68 -3.66 4.01
N THR A 192 23.76 -4.32 4.70
CA THR A 192 23.99 -5.69 5.11
C THR A 192 24.13 -6.44 3.81
N THR A 193 25.36 -6.58 3.35
CA THR A 193 25.74 -7.65 2.43
C THR A 193 25.04 -8.89 2.97
N PRO A 194 24.09 -9.49 2.24
CA PRO A 194 23.49 -10.72 2.71
C PRO A 194 24.62 -11.70 3.04
N ALA A 195 24.48 -12.40 4.16
CA ALA A 195 25.39 -13.49 4.48
C ALA A 195 25.50 -14.39 3.23
N GLU A 196 26.72 -14.74 2.84
CA GLU A 196 26.97 -15.59 1.68
C GLU A 196 26.00 -16.78 1.69
N GLY A 197 25.22 -16.93 0.61
CA GLY A 197 24.23 -18.01 0.45
C GLY A 197 22.80 -17.73 0.95
N SER A 198 22.44 -16.50 1.36
CA SER A 198 21.05 -16.20 1.77
C SER A 198 20.07 -16.06 0.60
N LEU A 199 20.55 -15.76 -0.61
CA LEU A 199 19.73 -15.79 -1.82
C LEU A 199 20.12 -17.00 -2.66
N ARG A 200 19.13 -17.76 -3.15
CA ARG A 200 19.36 -18.93 -4.02
C ARG A 200 18.51 -18.88 -5.28
N ILE A 201 19.12 -19.21 -6.41
CA ILE A 201 18.42 -19.59 -7.62
C ILE A 201 17.91 -21.02 -7.42
N ILE A 202 16.60 -21.17 -7.30
CA ILE A 202 15.96 -22.47 -7.04
C ILE A 202 15.40 -23.12 -8.31
N THR A 203 15.21 -22.34 -9.37
CA THR A 203 14.67 -22.81 -10.67
C THR A 203 15.37 -22.08 -11.81
N VAL A 204 15.67 -22.81 -12.88
CA VAL A 204 16.00 -22.28 -14.21
C VAL A 204 15.11 -23.00 -15.24
N ASP A 205 14.16 -22.30 -15.82
CA ASP A 205 13.33 -22.81 -16.91
C ASP A 205 13.83 -22.26 -18.25
N LYS A 206 14.53 -23.12 -18.99
CA LYS A 206 15.14 -22.77 -20.28
C LYS A 206 14.14 -22.69 -21.43
N ARG A 207 12.94 -23.25 -21.28
CA ARG A 207 11.90 -23.18 -22.32
C ARG A 207 11.07 -21.93 -22.15
N ALA A 208 10.74 -21.60 -20.90
CA ALA A 208 9.96 -20.44 -20.54
C ALA A 208 10.79 -19.19 -20.23
N GLU A 209 12.13 -19.29 -20.27
CA GLU A 209 13.07 -18.17 -20.14
C GLU A 209 12.96 -17.40 -18.82
N TYR A 210 12.93 -18.13 -17.70
CA TYR A 210 12.96 -17.50 -16.39
C TYR A 210 13.81 -18.25 -15.38
N ILE A 211 14.23 -17.52 -14.34
CA ILE A 211 14.77 -18.08 -13.11
C ILE A 211 13.89 -17.72 -11.92
N VAL A 212 13.95 -18.51 -10.85
CA VAL A 212 13.31 -18.17 -9.57
C VAL A 212 14.38 -17.98 -8.52
N ILE A 213 14.42 -16.80 -7.91
CA ILE A 213 15.30 -16.46 -6.80
C ILE A 213 14.49 -16.53 -5.51
N ARG A 214 15.00 -17.21 -4.49
CA ARG A 214 14.43 -17.27 -3.15
C ARG A 214 15.35 -16.59 -2.14
N ASN A 215 14.78 -15.88 -1.18
CA ASN A 215 15.50 -15.46 0.02
C ASN A 215 15.35 -16.51 1.12
N ASP A 216 16.42 -17.24 1.40
CA ASP A 216 16.51 -18.21 2.50
C ASP A 216 17.14 -17.60 3.78
N GLY A 217 17.47 -16.31 3.75
CA GLY A 217 17.91 -15.54 4.91
C GLY A 217 16.78 -15.20 5.88
N SER A 218 17.15 -14.61 7.01
CA SER A 218 16.23 -14.14 8.06
C SER A 218 15.89 -12.65 7.97
N VAL A 219 16.50 -11.92 7.02
CA VAL A 219 16.28 -10.49 6.80
C VAL A 219 15.87 -10.21 5.36
N PRO A 220 15.02 -9.20 5.09
CA PRO A 220 14.71 -8.77 3.74
C PRO A 220 15.97 -8.35 2.98
N VAL A 221 16.04 -8.67 1.68
CA VAL A 221 17.16 -8.29 0.82
C VAL A 221 16.64 -7.41 -0.32
N ASN A 222 17.23 -6.23 -0.48
CA ASN A 222 16.99 -5.40 -1.65
C ASN A 222 17.90 -5.87 -2.81
N LEU A 223 17.28 -6.22 -3.94
CA LEU A 223 17.97 -6.73 -5.13
C LEU A 223 18.53 -5.62 -6.04
N ARG A 224 18.41 -4.34 -5.69
CA ARG A 224 19.05 -3.26 -6.46
C ARG A 224 20.54 -3.52 -6.62
N GLY A 225 21.00 -3.48 -7.87
CA GLY A 225 22.40 -3.64 -8.22
C GLY A 225 22.92 -5.08 -8.20
N TRP A 226 22.09 -6.07 -7.86
CA TRP A 226 22.39 -7.48 -8.07
C TRP A 226 22.41 -7.79 -9.57
N THR A 227 23.21 -8.77 -9.95
CA THR A 227 23.38 -9.13 -11.37
C THR A 227 23.00 -10.58 -11.60
N VAL A 228 22.09 -10.79 -12.55
CA VAL A 228 21.78 -12.13 -13.08
C VAL A 228 22.63 -12.33 -14.32
N VAL A 229 23.33 -13.46 -14.39
CA VAL A 229 24.26 -13.81 -15.47
C VAL A 229 23.82 -15.12 -16.11
N SER A 230 23.71 -15.11 -17.45
CA SER A 230 23.79 -16.33 -18.28
C SER A 230 25.26 -16.53 -18.64
N GLU A 231 25.87 -17.61 -18.16
CA GLU A 231 27.32 -17.84 -18.37
C GLU A 231 27.65 -18.11 -19.83
N LYS A 232 26.82 -18.87 -20.56
CA LYS A 232 27.11 -19.26 -21.94
C LYS A 232 26.68 -18.21 -22.95
N GLY A 233 25.56 -17.53 -22.72
CA GLY A 233 25.13 -16.46 -23.60
C GLY A 233 25.89 -15.14 -23.35
N ASN A 234 26.66 -15.07 -22.26
CA ASN A 234 27.43 -13.89 -21.82
C ASN A 234 26.55 -12.64 -21.65
N GLN A 235 25.25 -12.83 -21.39
CA GLN A 235 24.36 -11.73 -21.05
C GLN A 235 24.31 -11.56 -19.54
N THR A 236 24.46 -10.31 -19.11
CA THR A 236 24.35 -9.89 -17.73
C THR A 236 23.24 -8.86 -17.59
N TRP A 237 22.35 -9.04 -16.63
CA TRP A 237 21.35 -8.05 -16.28
C TRP A 237 21.53 -7.59 -14.85
N LYS A 238 21.87 -6.30 -14.69
CA LYS A 238 21.94 -5.65 -13.38
C LYS A 238 20.59 -5.06 -13.07
N ILE A 239 19.99 -5.47 -11.96
CA ILE A 239 18.67 -5.00 -11.51
C ILE A 239 18.79 -3.50 -11.20
N PRO A 240 18.14 -2.60 -11.97
CA PRO A 240 18.39 -1.17 -11.91
C PRO A 240 17.46 -0.42 -10.94
N PHE A 241 16.52 -1.13 -10.33
CA PHE A 241 15.52 -0.61 -9.41
C PHE A 241 15.57 -1.39 -8.09
N ASP A 242 14.92 -0.84 -7.07
CA ASP A 242 14.78 -1.51 -5.79
C ASP A 242 13.70 -2.58 -5.85
N PHE A 243 14.04 -3.73 -5.30
CA PHE A 243 13.13 -4.85 -5.18
C PHE A 243 13.44 -5.57 -3.87
N GLU A 244 12.54 -5.44 -2.91
CA GLU A 244 12.71 -6.04 -1.58
C GLU A 244 12.15 -7.46 -1.58
N LEU A 245 13.03 -8.45 -1.40
CA LEU A 245 12.66 -9.85 -1.27
C LEU A 245 12.66 -10.25 0.20
N SER A 246 11.47 -10.40 0.79
CA SER A 246 11.28 -10.81 2.19
C SER A 246 11.84 -12.21 2.49
N PRO A 247 12.19 -12.52 3.75
CA PRO A 247 12.56 -13.87 4.18
C PRO A 247 11.56 -14.93 3.74
N GLY A 248 12.03 -16.00 3.12
CA GLY A 248 11.22 -17.10 2.59
C GLY A 248 10.51 -16.82 1.25
N ALA A 249 10.46 -15.57 0.80
CA ALA A 249 9.77 -15.18 -0.44
C ALA A 249 10.59 -15.53 -1.70
N THR A 250 9.91 -15.56 -2.84
CA THR A 250 10.49 -15.81 -4.16
C THR A 250 10.17 -14.70 -5.14
N VAL A 251 11.06 -14.48 -6.09
CA VAL A 251 10.83 -13.65 -7.28
C VAL A 251 11.25 -14.40 -8.54
N THR A 252 10.42 -14.33 -9.56
CA THR A 252 10.69 -14.85 -10.90
C THR A 252 11.35 -13.75 -11.73
N VAL A 253 12.49 -14.04 -12.35
CA VAL A 253 13.16 -13.13 -13.29
C VAL A 253 13.03 -13.72 -14.69
N HIS A 254 12.23 -13.06 -15.53
CA HIS A 254 12.01 -13.39 -16.93
C HIS A 254 13.03 -12.70 -17.82
N ALA A 255 13.53 -13.40 -18.83
CA ALA A 255 14.51 -12.86 -19.77
C ALA A 255 13.91 -11.73 -20.65
N LEU A 256 12.71 -11.97 -21.15
CA LEU A 256 12.06 -11.14 -22.17
C LEU A 256 11.40 -9.89 -21.57
N GLU A 257 10.87 -9.03 -22.44
CA GLU A 257 10.08 -7.87 -22.04
C GLU A 257 8.78 -8.24 -21.31
N GLY A 258 8.39 -7.39 -20.36
CA GLY A 258 7.15 -7.49 -19.62
C GLY A 258 7.07 -6.39 -18.56
N ALA A 259 6.03 -6.44 -17.73
CA ALA A 259 5.79 -5.44 -16.69
C ALA A 259 6.19 -5.99 -15.32
N ASN A 260 7.13 -5.34 -14.64
CA ASN A 260 7.59 -5.74 -13.31
C ASN A 260 6.45 -5.66 -12.27
N ASP A 261 6.38 -6.65 -11.40
CA ASP A 261 5.51 -6.69 -10.22
C ASP A 261 6.25 -7.25 -8.99
N ASN A 262 5.55 -7.67 -7.93
CA ASN A 262 6.15 -8.18 -6.70
C ASN A 262 6.62 -9.65 -6.77
N ALA A 263 6.29 -10.36 -7.84
CA ALA A 263 6.63 -11.76 -8.08
C ALA A 263 7.38 -11.97 -9.39
N ASN A 264 7.38 -10.99 -10.30
CA ASN A 264 7.94 -11.07 -11.64
C ASN A 264 8.77 -9.84 -11.96
N LEU A 265 10.02 -10.07 -12.34
CA LEU A 265 10.92 -9.08 -12.90
C LEU A 265 11.22 -9.45 -14.36
N TYR A 266 11.33 -8.45 -15.22
CA TYR A 266 11.56 -8.61 -16.64
C TYR A 266 12.84 -7.85 -17.00
N SER A 267 13.85 -8.59 -17.47
CA SER A 267 15.11 -7.98 -17.87
C SER A 267 15.03 -7.19 -19.17
N GLY A 268 14.02 -7.48 -20.01
CA GLY A 268 13.79 -6.78 -21.26
C GLY A 268 14.82 -7.10 -22.35
N PHE A 269 15.40 -8.30 -22.34
CA PHE A 269 16.22 -8.74 -23.46
C PHE A 269 15.34 -9.00 -24.68
N GLY A 270 15.78 -8.54 -25.86
CA GLY A 270 15.11 -8.80 -27.14
C GLY A 270 15.26 -10.24 -27.65
N SER A 271 15.89 -11.12 -26.88
CA SER A 271 16.12 -12.53 -27.20
C SER A 271 16.20 -13.37 -25.94
N ASN A 272 15.90 -14.66 -26.08
CA ASN A 272 16.14 -15.68 -25.06
C ASN A 272 17.60 -15.67 -24.59
N ILE A 273 17.80 -15.80 -23.28
CA ILE A 273 19.14 -15.81 -22.66
C ILE A 273 19.52 -17.20 -22.13
N TRP A 274 18.56 -18.08 -21.81
CA TRP A 274 18.84 -19.41 -21.26
C TRP A 274 18.54 -20.60 -22.21
N ASN A 275 17.86 -20.36 -23.33
CA ASN A 275 17.60 -21.35 -24.38
C ASN A 275 18.80 -21.51 -25.33
N ASN A 276 19.83 -22.23 -24.89
CA ASN A 276 20.83 -22.79 -25.79
C ASN A 276 20.87 -24.33 -25.71
N SER A 277 21.42 -24.98 -26.74
CA SER A 277 21.43 -26.44 -26.91
C SER A 277 22.36 -27.18 -25.94
N GLU A 278 22.99 -26.48 -25.00
CA GLU A 278 23.87 -27.04 -23.98
C GLU A 278 23.44 -26.61 -22.57
N SER A 279 24.09 -27.11 -21.52
CA SER A 279 23.80 -26.64 -20.17
C SER A 279 24.28 -25.19 -19.99
N ASP A 280 23.38 -24.21 -19.94
CA ASP A 280 23.64 -22.84 -19.51
C ASP A 280 23.26 -22.62 -18.04
N PRO A 281 24.25 -22.46 -17.14
CA PRO A 281 23.98 -22.12 -15.74
C PRO A 281 23.51 -20.68 -15.59
N ALA A 282 22.57 -20.48 -14.67
CA ALA A 282 22.22 -19.13 -14.21
C ALA A 282 23.02 -18.81 -12.95
N VAL A 283 23.65 -17.63 -12.95
CA VAL A 283 24.49 -17.16 -11.83
C VAL A 283 23.91 -15.86 -11.27
N LEU A 284 23.88 -15.76 -9.93
CA LEU A 284 23.48 -14.56 -9.21
C LEU A 284 24.70 -13.94 -8.53
N LEU A 285 25.05 -12.72 -8.91
CA LEU A 285 26.12 -11.94 -8.30
C LEU A 285 25.57 -10.84 -7.39
N ASN A 286 26.23 -10.62 -6.26
CA ASN A 286 25.95 -9.48 -5.39
C ASN A 286 26.44 -8.15 -6.03
N PRO A 287 26.12 -6.99 -5.43
CA PRO A 287 26.56 -5.69 -5.96
C PRO A 287 28.08 -5.48 -6.02
N ALA A 288 28.87 -6.28 -5.29
CA ALA A 288 30.33 -6.28 -5.34
C ALA A 288 30.90 -7.21 -6.44
N GLY A 289 30.04 -7.90 -7.19
CA GLY A 289 30.42 -8.83 -8.26
C GLY A 289 30.78 -10.23 -7.78
N GLN A 290 30.52 -10.58 -6.52
CA GLN A 290 30.78 -11.91 -5.97
C GLN A 290 29.60 -12.84 -6.26
N GLU A 291 29.88 -14.07 -6.67
CA GLU A 291 28.85 -15.11 -6.85
C GLU A 291 28.21 -15.50 -5.52
N VAL A 292 26.88 -15.51 -5.49
CA VAL A 292 26.08 -15.89 -4.33
C VAL A 292 25.32 -17.18 -4.57
N SER A 293 24.88 -17.43 -5.80
CA SER A 293 24.17 -18.66 -6.15
C SER A 293 24.39 -19.02 -7.62
N ARG A 294 24.38 -20.34 -7.88
CA ARG A 294 24.35 -20.93 -9.21
C ARG A 294 23.33 -22.05 -9.31
N HIS A 295 22.78 -22.26 -10.50
CA HIS A 295 21.89 -23.38 -10.82
C HIS A 295 22.21 -23.92 -12.22
#